data_AF-A0A8C9AQE8-F1
#
_entry.id   AF-A0A8C9AQE8-F1
#
_cell.length_a   1.000
_cell.length_b   1.000
_cell.length_c   1.000
_cell.angle_alpha   90.00
_cell.angle_beta   90.00
_cell.angle_gamma   90.00
#
_symmetry.space_group_name_H-M   'P 1'
#
loop_
_entity.id
_entity.type
_entity.pdbx_description
1 polymer ?
#
loop_
_entity_poly.entity_id
_entity_poly.type
_entity_poly.pdbx_seq_one_letter_code
_entity_poly.pdbx_strand_id
1 'polypeptide(L)'
;IVGLHLHLHPPFLALLLVPKTCSPKQFACRDQITCISKGWRCDGERDCPDGSDEAPEICPQSKAQRCQPNEHNCLGTELCIPMSRLCNGVQDCMDGSDEGPHCRELRSNCSRLGCQHHCVPTLDGPTCYCNNSFQLQADGKTCKDFDECSVYGTCSQLCTNTDGSFTCGCVEGYLLQPDNRSCKAKNEPVDRFPVLLIANSQNILATYLSGAQVSTITPTSTRQTTAMDFSYANETVCWVHVGDSAAQTQLKCARIPGLKGFVDEHTINISLSLHHVEQMAIDWLTGNFYFVDDIDDRIFVCNRNGDTCVTLLDLELYNPKGIALDPAMGKVFFTDYGQIPKVERCDMDGQNRTKLVDSKIVFPHGITLDLVSRLVYWADAYLDYIEVVDYEGKGRQTIIQGILVREPLLFRGTVLQAS
;
A
#
# COMPACT_ATOMS: atom_id res chain seq x y z
N ILE A 1 -73.13 -29.22 20.46
CA ILE A 1 -72.36 -27.95 20.56
C ILE A 1 -70.96 -28.37 20.98
N VAL A 2 -69.89 -28.49 20.19
CA VAL A 2 -69.43 -28.09 18.83
C VAL A 2 -68.33 -29.15 18.51
N GLY A 3 -68.09 -29.72 17.33
CA GLY A 3 -68.03 -29.20 15.96
C GLY A 3 -66.56 -29.16 15.49
N LEU A 4 -66.19 -30.01 14.52
CA LEU A 4 -64.89 -30.07 13.81
C LEU A 4 -64.52 -28.74 13.12
N HIS A 5 -63.23 -28.39 13.03
CA HIS A 5 -62.48 -28.25 11.75
C HIS A 5 -61.00 -27.81 11.93
N LEU A 6 -60.11 -28.39 11.11
CA LEU A 6 -58.71 -28.00 10.88
C LEU A 6 -58.58 -26.66 10.13
N HIS A 7 -57.50 -25.91 10.38
CA HIS A 7 -56.77 -25.10 9.37
C HIS A 7 -55.27 -24.94 9.74
N LEU A 8 -54.40 -24.99 8.71
CA LEU A 8 -52.93 -24.98 8.74
C LEU A 8 -52.26 -23.59 8.89
N HIS A 9 -50.99 -23.63 9.39
CA HIS A 9 -49.80 -22.78 9.07
C HIS A 9 -49.42 -21.52 9.91
N PRO A 10 -48.11 -21.11 9.91
CA PRO A 10 -47.29 -20.76 11.11
C PRO A 10 -47.03 -19.23 11.26
N PRO A 11 -46.14 -18.82 12.19
CA PRO A 11 -45.20 -17.77 11.81
C PRO A 11 -43.75 -18.06 12.22
N PHE A 12 -42.87 -18.04 11.21
CA PHE A 12 -41.58 -17.39 11.27
C PHE A 12 -41.81 -15.89 11.55
N LEU A 13 -41.10 -15.30 12.52
CA LEU A 13 -40.84 -13.86 12.50
C LEU A 13 -39.52 -13.53 13.19
N ALA A 14 -38.57 -13.14 12.35
CA ALA A 14 -37.51 -12.16 12.50
C ALA A 14 -36.99 -11.84 13.91
N LEU A 15 -35.70 -12.17 14.14
CA LEU A 15 -34.85 -11.41 15.03
C LEU A 15 -34.85 -9.94 14.57
N LEU A 16 -35.38 -9.06 15.43
CA LEU A 16 -35.28 -7.61 15.31
C LEU A 16 -33.80 -7.21 15.48
N LEU A 17 -33.16 -6.78 14.39
CA LEU A 17 -31.87 -6.08 14.40
C LEU A 17 -32.09 -4.68 14.99
N VAL A 18 -31.42 -4.39 16.11
CA VAL A 18 -31.35 -3.05 16.69
C VAL A 18 -30.48 -2.18 15.78
N PRO A 19 -30.92 -0.98 15.36
CA PRO A 19 -30.08 -0.08 14.56
C PRO A 19 -28.87 0.33 15.38
N LYS A 20 -27.66 0.06 14.86
CA LYS A 20 -26.42 0.52 15.50
C LYS A 20 -26.33 2.04 15.33
N THR A 21 -26.28 2.77 16.44
CA THR A 21 -25.94 4.19 16.42
C THR A 21 -24.45 4.33 16.14
N CYS A 22 -24.10 4.77 14.93
CA CYS A 22 -22.71 5.02 14.55
C CYS A 22 -22.10 6.14 15.40
N SER A 23 -20.78 6.09 15.61
CA SER A 23 -20.07 7.15 16.34
C SER A 23 -20.10 8.49 15.58
N PRO A 24 -19.84 9.64 16.24
CA PRO A 24 -19.87 10.96 15.59
C PRO A 24 -18.87 11.12 14.43
N LYS A 25 -17.84 10.27 14.34
CA LYS A 25 -16.82 10.26 13.29
C LYS A 25 -17.15 9.29 12.14
N GLN A 26 -18.25 8.55 12.24
CA GLN A 26 -18.67 7.55 11.25
C GLN A 26 -19.90 8.03 10.46
N PHE A 27 -20.01 7.55 9.22
CA PHE A 27 -21.16 7.67 8.35
C PHE A 27 -21.94 6.36 8.39
N ALA A 28 -23.26 6.46 8.59
CA ALA A 28 -24.14 5.30 8.53
C ALA A 28 -24.53 5.05 7.07
N CYS A 29 -24.21 3.86 6.57
CA CYS A 29 -24.70 3.39 5.27
C CYS A 29 -26.24 3.37 5.26
N ARG A 30 -26.82 3.37 4.06
CA ARG A 30 -28.28 3.35 3.89
C ARG A 30 -28.93 2.08 4.45
N ASP A 31 -28.18 0.99 4.54
CA ASP A 31 -28.56 -0.23 5.27
C ASP A 31 -28.81 -0.02 6.78
N GLN A 32 -28.38 1.11 7.36
CA GLN A 32 -28.46 1.48 8.79
C GLN A 32 -27.82 0.47 9.76
N ILE A 33 -27.04 -0.46 9.23
CA ILE A 33 -26.37 -1.54 9.96
C ILE A 33 -24.85 -1.30 9.91
N THR A 34 -24.36 -0.84 8.77
CA THR A 34 -22.95 -0.63 8.49
C THR A 34 -22.56 0.83 8.76
N CYS A 35 -21.52 1.02 9.56
CA CYS A 35 -20.94 2.32 9.86
C CYS A 35 -19.54 2.39 9.26
N ILE A 36 -19.35 3.23 8.24
CA ILE A 36 -18.04 3.52 7.65
C ILE A 36 -17.49 4.81 8.22
N SER A 37 -16.22 5.15 7.96
CA SER A 37 -15.69 6.45 8.37
C SER A 37 -16.34 7.59 7.59
N LYS A 38 -16.52 8.78 8.19
CA LYS A 38 -17.00 9.95 7.43
C LYS A 38 -16.08 10.36 6.27
N GLY A 39 -14.80 9.98 6.33
CA GLY A 39 -13.85 10.18 5.24
C GLY A 39 -13.98 9.18 4.09
N TRP A 40 -14.83 8.16 4.24
CA TRP A 40 -15.12 7.13 3.23
C TRP A 40 -16.43 7.40 2.49
N ARG A 41 -16.92 8.64 2.59
CA ARG A 41 -18.14 9.08 1.93
C ARG A 41 -17.73 9.90 0.71
N CYS A 42 -18.17 9.50 -0.48
CA CYS A 42 -17.88 10.17 -1.74
C CYS A 42 -16.40 10.16 -2.13
N ASP A 43 -15.69 9.09 -1.79
CA ASP A 43 -14.25 8.96 -2.03
C ASP A 43 -13.90 8.13 -3.27
N GLY A 44 -14.92 7.65 -3.98
CA GLY A 44 -14.80 6.90 -5.23
C GLY A 44 -14.76 5.37 -5.06
N GLU A 45 -14.75 4.85 -3.84
CA GLU A 45 -14.77 3.42 -3.54
C GLU A 45 -16.09 3.01 -2.88
N ARG A 46 -16.63 1.83 -3.20
CA ARG A 46 -17.83 1.31 -2.53
C ARG A 46 -17.43 0.64 -1.22
N ASP A 47 -17.37 1.41 -0.16
CA ASP A 47 -17.10 0.95 1.21
C ASP A 47 -18.38 0.50 1.93
N CYS A 48 -19.54 1.04 1.57
CA CYS A 48 -20.80 0.48 2.06
C CYS A 48 -21.17 -0.81 1.29
N PRO A 49 -21.71 -1.85 1.96
CA PRO A 49 -22.18 -3.08 1.31
C PRO A 49 -23.25 -2.84 0.23
N ASP A 50 -24.00 -1.76 0.37
CA ASP A 50 -25.04 -1.29 -0.55
C ASP A 50 -24.55 -0.18 -1.51
N GLY A 51 -23.27 0.21 -1.43
CA GLY A 51 -22.67 1.30 -2.20
C GLY A 51 -23.30 2.67 -1.97
N SER A 52 -23.96 2.85 -0.82
CA SER A 52 -24.71 4.07 -0.52
C SER A 52 -23.83 5.28 -0.24
N ASP A 53 -22.64 5.04 0.31
CA ASP A 53 -21.56 6.02 0.46
C ASP A 53 -21.15 6.71 -0.84
N GLU A 54 -21.26 6.02 -1.98
CA GLU A 54 -20.98 6.54 -3.32
C GLU A 54 -22.25 6.87 -4.13
N ALA A 55 -23.43 6.76 -3.52
CA ALA A 55 -24.66 7.01 -4.23
C ALA A 55 -24.78 8.49 -4.62
N PRO A 56 -25.26 8.81 -5.85
CA PRO A 56 -25.43 10.19 -6.33
C PRO A 56 -26.29 11.08 -5.43
N GLU A 57 -27.19 10.48 -4.65
CA GLU A 57 -28.08 11.16 -3.70
C GLU A 57 -27.36 11.61 -2.42
N ILE A 58 -26.30 10.89 -2.03
CA ILE A 58 -25.48 11.15 -0.84
C ILE A 58 -24.26 12.01 -1.20
N CYS A 59 -23.81 11.97 -2.45
CA CYS A 59 -22.65 12.68 -2.98
C CYS A 59 -23.01 13.72 -4.06
N PRO A 60 -23.69 14.82 -3.71
CA PRO A 60 -24.10 15.84 -4.68
C PRO A 60 -22.93 16.69 -5.22
N GLN A 61 -21.70 16.53 -4.74
CA GLN A 61 -20.56 17.41 -5.06
C GLN A 61 -19.28 16.74 -5.59
N SER A 62 -19.28 15.45 -5.94
CA SER A 62 -18.08 14.76 -6.48
C SER A 62 -18.21 14.38 -7.96
N LYS A 63 -18.77 15.26 -8.80
CA LYS A 63 -18.97 15.01 -10.24
C LYS A 63 -18.19 15.91 -11.20
N ALA A 64 -17.03 16.45 -10.79
CA ALA A 64 -16.24 17.31 -11.67
C ALA A 64 -14.95 16.69 -12.23
N GLN A 65 -14.35 15.66 -11.63
CA GLN A 65 -13.07 15.11 -12.10
C GLN A 65 -13.03 13.59 -11.94
N ARG A 66 -13.68 12.86 -12.85
CA ARG A 66 -13.52 11.40 -12.99
C ARG A 66 -12.59 10.98 -14.13
N CYS A 67 -12.14 11.93 -14.94
CA CYS A 67 -11.22 11.70 -16.04
C CYS A 67 -9.91 12.45 -15.79
N GLN A 68 -8.80 11.94 -16.35
CA GLN A 68 -7.49 12.58 -16.25
C GLN A 68 -7.50 13.98 -16.91
N PRO A 69 -6.54 14.85 -16.61
CA PRO A 69 -6.37 16.11 -17.35
C PRO A 69 -6.33 15.86 -18.86
N ASN A 70 -7.03 16.69 -19.65
CA ASN A 70 -7.28 16.53 -21.10
C ASN A 70 -8.19 15.38 -21.54
N GLU A 71 -8.95 14.78 -20.63
CA GLU A 71 -10.02 13.84 -20.97
C GLU A 71 -11.41 14.44 -20.73
N HIS A 72 -12.40 13.91 -21.45
CA HIS A 72 -13.79 14.27 -21.37
C HIS A 72 -14.62 13.03 -21.02
N ASN A 73 -15.55 13.18 -20.07
CA ASN A 73 -16.46 12.12 -19.72
C ASN A 73 -17.67 12.10 -20.66
N CYS A 74 -17.94 10.98 -21.31
CA CYS A 74 -19.14 10.79 -22.12
C CYS A 74 -20.41 10.92 -21.23
N LEU A 75 -21.47 11.53 -21.77
CA LEU A 75 -22.69 11.78 -21.01
C LEU A 75 -23.35 10.48 -20.52
N GLY A 76 -23.70 10.44 -19.23
CA GLY A 76 -24.44 9.32 -18.64
C GLY A 76 -23.64 8.00 -18.51
N THR A 77 -22.34 8.02 -18.77
CA THR A 77 -21.44 6.87 -18.62
C THR A 77 -20.21 7.24 -17.77
N GLU A 78 -19.40 6.23 -17.45
CA GLU A 78 -18.07 6.40 -16.82
C GLU A 78 -16.93 6.32 -17.84
N LEU A 79 -17.24 6.46 -19.14
CA LEU A 79 -16.25 6.37 -20.21
C LEU A 79 -15.58 7.73 -20.44
N CYS A 80 -14.28 7.79 -20.17
CA CYS A 80 -13.43 8.94 -20.48
C CYS A 80 -12.80 8.79 -21.86
N ILE A 81 -12.98 9.78 -22.73
CA ILE A 81 -12.30 9.88 -24.03
C ILE A 81 -11.37 11.09 -24.03
N PRO A 82 -10.25 11.06 -24.77
CA PRO A 82 -9.38 12.24 -24.89
C PRO A 82 -10.14 13.43 -25.50
N MET A 83 -9.88 14.64 -25.02
CA MET A 83 -10.49 15.87 -25.56
C MET A 83 -10.25 16.06 -27.07
N SER A 84 -9.16 15.50 -27.60
CA SER A 84 -8.85 15.48 -29.04
C SER A 84 -9.83 14.63 -29.87
N ARG A 85 -10.62 13.78 -29.23
CA ARG A 85 -11.61 12.92 -29.89
C ARG A 85 -13.01 13.52 -29.94
N LEU A 86 -13.25 14.62 -29.24
CA LEU A 86 -14.53 15.32 -29.34
C LEU A 86 -14.60 16.07 -30.67
N CYS A 87 -15.74 15.95 -31.36
CA CYS A 87 -15.99 16.61 -32.64
C CYS A 87 -14.91 16.30 -33.72
N ASN A 88 -14.29 15.12 -33.67
CA ASN A 88 -13.33 14.60 -34.65
C ASN A 88 -14.00 13.91 -35.86
N GLY A 89 -15.33 13.75 -35.86
CA GLY A 89 -16.12 13.09 -36.88
C GLY A 89 -16.26 11.57 -36.72
N VAL A 90 -15.81 11.01 -35.59
CA VAL A 90 -15.87 9.59 -35.24
C VAL A 90 -16.66 9.45 -33.95
N GLN A 91 -17.61 8.52 -33.92
CA GLN A 91 -18.36 8.20 -32.71
C GLN A 91 -17.49 7.35 -31.76
N ASP A 92 -16.78 8.00 -30.85
CA ASP A 92 -16.00 7.42 -29.77
C ASP A 92 -16.86 7.19 -28.51
N CYS A 93 -17.84 8.05 -28.23
CA CYS A 93 -18.82 7.81 -27.15
C CYS A 93 -19.96 6.87 -27.61
N MET A 94 -20.35 5.92 -26.76
CA MET A 94 -21.41 4.95 -27.09
C MET A 94 -22.78 5.60 -27.38
N ASP A 95 -23.04 6.76 -26.80
CA ASP A 95 -24.26 7.55 -26.99
C ASP A 95 -24.14 8.58 -28.13
N GLY A 96 -22.94 8.76 -28.71
CA GLY A 96 -22.64 9.79 -29.71
C GLY A 96 -22.66 11.21 -29.16
N SER A 97 -22.50 11.39 -27.84
CA SER A 97 -22.44 12.72 -27.22
C SER A 97 -21.24 13.55 -27.65
N ASP A 98 -20.18 12.91 -28.14
CA ASP A 98 -18.96 13.51 -28.68
C ASP A 98 -19.12 14.12 -30.08
N GLU A 99 -20.09 13.66 -30.87
CA GLU A 99 -20.32 14.08 -32.27
C GLU A 99 -21.70 14.73 -32.51
N GLY A 100 -22.29 15.26 -31.45
CA GLY A 100 -23.62 15.87 -31.50
C GLY A 100 -23.69 17.16 -32.35
N PRO A 101 -24.92 17.69 -32.58
CA PRO A 101 -25.14 18.91 -33.36
C PRO A 101 -24.41 20.15 -32.81
N HIS A 102 -24.16 20.16 -31.50
CA HIS A 102 -23.40 21.21 -30.81
C HIS A 102 -21.99 21.41 -31.38
N CYS A 103 -21.33 20.37 -31.89
CA CYS A 103 -20.02 20.45 -32.54
C CYS A 103 -20.01 21.39 -33.76
N ARG A 104 -21.14 21.52 -34.46
CA ARG A 104 -21.29 22.39 -35.63
C ARG A 104 -21.75 23.79 -35.23
N GLU A 105 -22.72 23.88 -34.32
CA GLU A 105 -23.34 25.14 -33.92
C GLU A 105 -22.42 26.00 -33.03
N LEU A 106 -21.69 25.37 -32.10
CA LEU A 106 -20.84 26.06 -31.12
C LEU A 106 -19.38 26.22 -31.58
N ARG A 107 -19.04 25.75 -32.79
CA ARG A 107 -17.67 25.81 -33.35
C ARG A 107 -17.09 27.23 -33.39
N SER A 108 -17.94 28.22 -33.66
CA SER A 108 -17.55 29.63 -33.74
C SER A 108 -17.12 30.23 -32.39
N ASN A 109 -17.52 29.61 -31.27
CA ASN A 109 -17.18 30.09 -29.93
C ASN A 109 -15.69 29.88 -29.61
N CYS A 110 -15.04 28.88 -30.21
CA CYS A 110 -13.61 28.65 -30.04
C CYS A 110 -12.73 29.78 -30.59
N SER A 111 -13.18 30.48 -31.63
CA SER A 111 -12.42 31.60 -32.22
C SER A 111 -12.30 32.81 -31.29
N ARG A 112 -13.10 32.88 -30.22
CA ARG A 112 -13.09 33.99 -29.25
C ARG A 112 -12.37 33.66 -27.95
N LEU A 113 -12.11 32.37 -27.67
CA LEU A 113 -11.60 31.93 -26.38
C LEU A 113 -10.10 32.20 -26.23
N GLY A 114 -9.32 32.09 -27.31
CA GLY A 114 -7.89 32.40 -27.32
C GLY A 114 -7.04 31.37 -26.57
N CYS A 115 -7.20 30.08 -26.90
CA CYS A 115 -6.44 28.98 -26.30
C CYS A 115 -4.99 28.93 -26.80
N GLN A 116 -4.06 28.50 -25.94
CA GLN A 116 -2.65 28.33 -26.32
C GLN A 116 -2.43 27.19 -27.32
N HIS A 117 -3.07 26.04 -27.12
CA HIS A 117 -2.93 24.86 -28.00
C HIS A 117 -4.22 24.58 -28.79
N HIS A 118 -5.21 23.94 -28.16
CA HIS A 118 -6.42 23.50 -28.84
C HIS A 118 -7.69 23.95 -28.13
N CYS A 119 -8.78 24.02 -28.89
CA CYS A 119 -10.11 24.35 -28.40
C CYS A 119 -11.13 23.36 -28.95
N VAL A 120 -12.03 22.89 -28.09
CA VAL A 120 -13.12 22.00 -28.47
C VAL A 120 -14.46 22.56 -27.96
N PRO A 121 -15.52 22.59 -28.79
CA PRO A 121 -16.84 22.99 -28.33
C PRO A 121 -17.47 21.85 -27.52
N THR A 122 -17.83 22.09 -26.26
CA THR A 122 -18.67 21.17 -25.46
C THR A 122 -20.07 21.76 -25.27
N LEU A 123 -21.00 20.97 -24.74
CA LEU A 123 -22.36 21.41 -24.42
C LEU A 123 -22.40 22.53 -23.37
N ASP A 124 -21.44 22.55 -22.44
CA ASP A 124 -21.32 23.57 -21.40
C ASP A 124 -20.53 24.82 -21.85
N GLY A 125 -19.91 24.78 -23.04
CA GLY A 125 -19.18 25.89 -23.64
C GLY A 125 -17.86 25.48 -24.31
N PRO A 126 -17.21 26.37 -25.08
CA PRO A 126 -15.90 26.07 -25.65
C PRO A 126 -14.88 25.87 -24.52
N THR A 127 -14.13 24.78 -24.58
CA THR A 127 -13.12 24.44 -23.58
C THR A 127 -11.76 24.32 -24.27
N CYS A 128 -10.73 24.94 -23.70
CA CYS A 128 -9.36 24.74 -24.17
C CYS A 128 -8.81 23.42 -23.64
N TYR A 129 -7.98 22.74 -24.43
CA TYR A 129 -7.22 21.59 -23.96
C TYR A 129 -5.81 21.63 -24.54
N CYS A 130 -4.91 20.90 -23.89
CA CYS A 130 -3.50 20.89 -24.21
C CYS A 130 -3.10 19.57 -24.88
N ASN A 131 -1.89 19.52 -25.45
CA ASN A 131 -1.32 18.26 -25.91
C ASN A 131 -1.16 17.29 -24.73
N ASN A 132 -1.05 15.98 -25.02
CA ASN A 132 -1.03 14.94 -23.99
C ASN A 132 0.06 15.12 -22.91
N SER A 133 1.15 15.84 -23.20
CA SER A 133 2.24 16.14 -22.24
C SER A 133 2.05 17.45 -21.45
N PHE A 134 0.92 18.13 -21.59
CA PHE A 134 0.67 19.44 -21.00
C PHE A 134 -0.71 19.48 -20.34
N GLN A 135 -0.86 20.18 -19.24
CA GLN A 135 -2.10 20.38 -18.53
C GLN A 135 -2.58 21.84 -18.60
N LEU A 136 -3.89 22.03 -18.67
CA LEU A 136 -4.51 23.35 -18.70
C LEU A 136 -4.36 24.05 -17.33
N GLN A 137 -3.91 25.29 -17.33
CA GLN A 137 -3.79 26.10 -16.12
C GLN A 137 -5.15 26.62 -15.62
N ALA A 138 -5.17 27.19 -14.42
CA ALA A 138 -6.37 27.74 -13.77
C ALA A 138 -7.05 28.88 -14.55
N ASP A 139 -6.36 29.48 -15.52
CA ASP A 139 -6.92 30.48 -16.43
C ASP A 139 -7.82 29.87 -17.52
N GLY A 140 -7.85 28.54 -17.63
CA GLY A 140 -8.62 27.79 -18.62
C GLY A 140 -8.11 27.97 -20.06
N LYS A 141 -6.90 28.49 -20.28
CA LYS A 141 -6.39 28.85 -21.62
C LYS A 141 -4.94 28.49 -21.88
N THR A 142 -4.06 28.66 -20.89
CA THR A 142 -2.64 28.37 -21.03
C THR A 142 -2.31 26.95 -20.61
N CYS A 143 -1.26 26.41 -21.21
CA CYS A 143 -0.81 25.04 -21.03
C CYS A 143 0.52 25.06 -20.28
N LYS A 144 0.56 24.36 -19.15
CA LYS A 144 1.79 24.06 -18.42
C LYS A 144 2.20 22.63 -18.72
N ASP A 145 3.48 22.37 -18.77
CA ASP A 145 4.02 21.02 -18.77
C ASP A 145 3.40 20.18 -17.62
N PHE A 146 3.01 18.95 -17.95
CA PHE A 146 2.43 18.02 -16.99
C PHE A 146 3.57 17.21 -16.38
N ASP A 147 3.81 17.37 -15.09
CA ASP A 147 4.89 16.68 -14.40
C ASP A 147 4.55 15.20 -14.22
N GLU A 148 4.97 14.34 -15.15
CA GLU A 148 4.72 12.90 -15.05
C GLU A 148 5.41 12.27 -13.84
N CYS A 149 6.45 12.89 -13.28
CA CYS A 149 7.14 12.42 -12.07
C CYS A 149 6.30 12.60 -10.80
N SER A 150 5.23 13.40 -10.86
CA SER A 150 4.24 13.49 -9.77
C SER A 150 3.29 12.29 -9.72
N VAL A 151 3.24 11.48 -10.78
CA VAL A 151 2.41 10.28 -10.86
C VAL A 151 3.19 9.06 -10.38
N TYR A 152 2.63 8.35 -9.41
CA TYR A 152 3.21 7.12 -8.89
C TYR A 152 3.35 6.06 -9.99
N GLY A 153 4.53 5.44 -10.08
CA GLY A 153 4.79 4.35 -11.03
C GLY A 153 5.18 4.80 -12.45
N THR A 154 5.36 6.10 -12.71
CA THR A 154 5.87 6.60 -14.00
C THR A 154 7.25 6.04 -14.33
N CYS A 155 8.15 6.10 -13.36
CA CYS A 155 9.48 5.49 -13.37
C CYS A 155 9.63 4.61 -12.13
N SER A 156 10.39 3.52 -12.21
CA SER A 156 10.61 2.66 -11.04
C SER A 156 11.54 3.26 -9.98
N GLN A 157 12.41 4.21 -10.38
CA GLN A 157 13.40 4.84 -9.49
C GLN A 157 13.49 6.34 -9.79
N LEU A 158 14.56 6.80 -10.48
CA LEU A 158 14.78 8.21 -10.74
C LEU A 158 13.88 8.69 -11.89
N CYS A 159 13.17 9.80 -11.66
CA CYS A 159 12.38 10.49 -12.68
C CYS A 159 12.88 11.93 -12.81
N THR A 160 13.12 12.37 -14.05
CA THR A 160 13.43 13.77 -14.37
C THR A 160 12.39 14.29 -15.35
N ASN A 161 11.60 15.27 -14.89
CA ASN A 161 10.59 15.92 -15.71
C ASN A 161 11.26 16.92 -16.69
N THR A 162 10.82 16.94 -17.94
CA THR A 162 11.34 17.81 -19.01
C THR A 162 10.17 18.49 -19.72
N ASP A 163 10.39 19.64 -20.38
CA ASP A 163 9.28 20.32 -21.05
C ASP A 163 8.70 19.46 -22.19
N GLY A 164 7.48 18.98 -22.00
CA GLY A 164 6.74 18.11 -22.91
C GLY A 164 7.05 16.62 -22.83
N SER A 165 7.87 16.16 -21.87
CA SER A 165 8.21 14.75 -21.69
C SER A 165 8.89 14.47 -20.33
N PHE A 166 9.31 13.24 -20.10
CA PHE A 166 10.11 12.88 -18.93
C PHE A 166 11.14 11.81 -19.29
N THR A 167 12.19 11.72 -18.48
CA THR A 167 13.20 10.67 -18.61
C THR A 167 13.38 9.92 -17.31
N CYS A 168 13.32 8.59 -17.38
CA CYS A 168 13.62 7.72 -16.24
C CYS A 168 15.11 7.36 -16.22
N GLY A 169 15.64 7.21 -15.01
CA GLY A 169 17.00 6.74 -14.74
C GLY A 169 17.03 5.75 -13.58
N CYS A 170 18.18 5.11 -13.40
CA CYS A 170 18.40 4.15 -12.33
C CYS A 170 19.57 4.58 -11.45
N VAL A 171 19.51 4.24 -10.17
CA VAL A 171 20.64 4.44 -9.25
C VAL A 171 21.78 3.47 -9.55
N GLU A 172 22.95 3.72 -8.96
CA GLU A 172 24.09 2.82 -9.06
C GLU A 172 23.70 1.40 -8.61
N GLY A 173 24.26 0.38 -9.28
CA GLY A 173 23.86 -1.00 -9.06
C GLY A 173 22.63 -1.45 -9.87
N TYR A 174 21.95 -0.57 -10.60
CA TYR A 174 20.78 -0.92 -11.43
C TYR A 174 20.98 -0.60 -12.91
N LEU A 175 20.18 -1.25 -13.77
CA LEU A 175 20.16 -1.09 -15.23
C LEU A 175 18.74 -0.78 -15.70
N LEU A 176 18.63 0.27 -16.52
CA LEU A 176 17.39 0.65 -17.19
C LEU A 176 16.98 -0.45 -18.17
N GLN A 177 15.73 -0.88 -18.08
CA GLN A 177 15.17 -1.91 -18.95
C GLN A 177 14.74 -1.31 -20.30
N PRO A 178 14.51 -2.15 -21.34
CA PRO A 178 14.13 -1.68 -22.67
C PRO A 178 12.80 -0.90 -22.75
N ASP A 179 12.01 -0.92 -21.67
CA ASP A 179 10.79 -0.12 -21.52
C ASP A 179 11.06 1.35 -21.17
N ASN A 180 12.33 1.73 -20.97
CA ASN A 180 12.77 3.05 -20.53
C ASN A 180 12.10 3.57 -19.24
N ARG A 181 11.56 2.67 -18.40
CA ARG A 181 10.86 3.02 -17.15
C ARG A 181 11.31 2.18 -15.97
N SER A 182 11.59 0.91 -16.19
CA SER A 182 11.90 -0.04 -15.13
C SER A 182 13.41 -0.16 -14.91
N CYS A 183 13.81 -0.31 -13.66
CA CYS A 183 15.19 -0.51 -13.24
C CYS A 183 15.33 -1.91 -12.65
N LYS A 184 16.29 -2.67 -13.17
CA LYS A 184 16.62 -4.01 -12.66
C LYS A 184 18.02 -4.01 -12.08
N ALA A 185 18.19 -4.62 -10.91
CA ALA A 185 19.51 -4.74 -10.29
C ALA A 185 20.51 -5.44 -11.23
N LYS A 186 21.75 -4.93 -11.24
CA LYS A 186 22.92 -5.60 -11.82
C LYS A 186 23.21 -6.80 -10.94
N ASN A 187 23.04 -8.01 -11.46
CA ASN A 187 23.49 -9.20 -10.75
C ASN A 187 25.01 -9.23 -10.80
N GLU A 188 25.67 -8.71 -9.77
CA GLU A 188 27.12 -8.82 -9.60
C GLU A 188 27.42 -9.50 -8.26
N PRO A 189 27.94 -10.74 -8.25
CA PRO A 189 28.21 -11.61 -9.41
C PRO A 189 26.95 -12.09 -10.13
N VAL A 190 27.07 -12.38 -11.44
CA VAL A 190 25.96 -12.75 -12.34
C VAL A 190 25.13 -13.94 -11.85
N ASP A 191 25.74 -14.82 -11.05
CA ASP A 191 25.13 -16.03 -10.52
C ASP A 191 24.37 -15.83 -9.19
N ARG A 192 24.26 -14.59 -8.67
CA ARG A 192 23.41 -14.27 -7.51
C ARG A 192 22.08 -13.70 -7.94
N PHE A 193 21.05 -14.56 -7.94
CA PHE A 193 19.67 -14.14 -8.15
C PHE A 193 19.01 -13.70 -6.83
N PRO A 194 18.04 -12.77 -6.89
CA PRO A 194 17.22 -12.42 -5.74
C PRO A 194 16.37 -13.62 -5.30
N VAL A 195 16.23 -13.78 -3.99
CA VAL A 195 15.56 -14.92 -3.36
C VAL A 195 14.66 -14.42 -2.25
N LEU A 196 13.48 -15.01 -2.12
CA LEU A 196 12.57 -14.77 -1.03
C LEU A 196 12.81 -15.83 0.05
N LEU A 197 13.13 -15.41 1.28
CA LEU A 197 13.11 -16.29 2.44
C LEU A 197 11.74 -16.22 3.09
N ILE A 198 11.14 -17.38 3.36
CA ILE A 198 9.81 -17.49 3.96
C ILE A 198 9.91 -18.42 5.17
N ALA A 199 9.67 -17.91 6.37
CA ALA A 199 9.47 -18.74 7.55
C ALA A 199 8.05 -19.31 7.57
N ASN A 200 7.95 -20.61 7.84
CA ASN A 200 6.70 -21.24 8.25
C ASN A 200 6.83 -21.79 9.69
N SER A 201 5.79 -22.44 10.20
CA SER A 201 5.79 -22.97 11.57
C SER A 201 6.82 -24.08 11.83
N GLN A 202 7.46 -24.63 10.79
CA GLN A 202 8.38 -25.75 10.90
C GLN A 202 9.79 -25.41 10.45
N ASN A 203 9.95 -24.65 9.36
CA ASN A 203 11.19 -24.43 8.63
C ASN A 203 11.26 -23.02 8.01
N ILE A 204 12.47 -22.60 7.67
CA ILE A 204 12.71 -21.45 6.77
C ILE A 204 12.97 -21.99 5.36
N LEU A 205 12.16 -21.53 4.40
CA LEU A 205 12.23 -21.88 2.99
C LEU A 205 12.83 -20.75 2.17
N ALA A 206 13.38 -21.10 1.02
CA ALA A 206 13.94 -20.15 0.07
C ALA A 206 13.38 -20.41 -1.33
N THR A 207 12.91 -19.36 -1.99
CA THR A 207 12.27 -19.45 -3.30
C THR A 207 12.78 -18.31 -4.19
N TYR A 208 13.05 -18.57 -5.47
CA TYR A 208 13.35 -17.52 -6.43
C TYR A 208 12.10 -16.67 -6.70
N LEU A 209 12.27 -15.44 -7.19
CA LEU A 209 11.13 -14.59 -7.56
C LEU A 209 10.22 -15.19 -8.66
N SER A 210 10.69 -16.20 -9.39
CA SER A 210 9.89 -16.99 -10.34
C SER A 210 8.94 -17.99 -9.68
N GLY A 211 9.00 -18.17 -8.36
CA GLY A 211 8.27 -19.20 -7.61
C GLY A 211 8.96 -20.56 -7.56
N ALA A 212 10.10 -20.73 -8.23
CA ALA A 212 10.88 -21.96 -8.16
C ALA A 212 11.59 -22.10 -6.79
N GLN A 213 11.49 -23.26 -6.15
CA GLN A 213 12.19 -23.51 -4.88
C GLN A 213 13.70 -23.60 -5.07
N VAL A 214 14.44 -23.07 -4.08
CA VAL A 214 15.89 -23.19 -4.00
C VAL A 214 16.24 -24.53 -3.35
N SER A 215 16.47 -25.56 -4.17
CA SER A 215 16.71 -26.94 -3.70
C SER A 215 18.04 -27.15 -2.95
N THR A 216 18.93 -26.16 -2.93
CA THR A 216 20.23 -26.24 -2.26
C THR A 216 20.17 -25.91 -0.77
N ILE A 217 19.08 -25.34 -0.28
CA ILE A 217 18.92 -25.04 1.15
C ILE A 217 18.34 -26.26 1.84
N THR A 218 19.12 -26.87 2.73
CA THR A 218 18.59 -27.87 3.67
C THR A 218 17.75 -27.12 4.71
N PRO A 219 16.46 -27.41 4.87
CA PRO A 219 15.60 -26.69 5.79
C PRO A 219 16.12 -26.84 7.23
N THR A 220 16.31 -25.73 7.94
CA THR A 220 16.55 -25.79 9.39
C THR A 220 15.22 -25.96 10.10
N SER A 221 15.15 -26.87 11.08
CA SER A 221 13.94 -27.06 11.88
C SER A 221 13.84 -25.91 12.88
N THR A 222 12.94 -24.99 12.62
CA THR A 222 12.75 -23.82 13.48
C THR A 222 11.74 -24.03 14.60
N ARG A 223 10.99 -25.14 14.58
CA ARG A 223 10.00 -25.54 15.62
C ARG A 223 9.20 -24.34 16.16
N GLN A 224 8.56 -23.60 15.25
CA GLN A 224 7.82 -22.35 15.44
C GLN A 224 8.70 -21.08 15.44
N THR A 225 8.63 -20.35 14.33
CA THR A 225 9.18 -19.00 14.17
C THR A 225 8.06 -17.99 13.98
N THR A 226 8.12 -16.89 14.72
CA THR A 226 7.17 -15.77 14.57
C THR A 226 7.76 -14.64 13.73
N ALA A 227 9.03 -14.32 13.93
CA ALA A 227 9.71 -13.22 13.25
C ALA A 227 11.07 -13.66 12.70
N MET A 228 11.47 -13.10 11.57
CA MET A 228 12.79 -13.29 10.97
C MET A 228 13.24 -12.04 10.23
N ASP A 229 14.55 -11.85 10.14
CA ASP A 229 15.15 -10.86 9.24
C ASP A 229 16.55 -11.30 8.80
N PHE A 230 17.08 -10.66 7.76
CA PHE A 230 18.33 -11.04 7.11
C PHE A 230 19.31 -9.86 6.98
N SER A 231 20.56 -10.12 7.34
CA SER A 231 21.68 -9.20 7.12
C SER A 231 22.52 -9.65 5.94
N TYR A 232 22.52 -8.84 4.88
CA TYR A 232 23.26 -9.13 3.63
C TYR A 232 24.78 -9.13 3.81
N ALA A 233 25.33 -8.16 4.56
CA ALA A 233 26.78 -7.99 4.72
C ALA A 233 27.49 -9.24 5.26
N ASN A 234 26.81 -10.00 6.13
CA ASN A 234 27.34 -11.22 6.73
C ASN A 234 26.62 -12.50 6.27
N GLU A 235 25.71 -12.41 5.29
CA GLU A 235 24.85 -13.50 4.84
C GLU A 235 24.18 -14.24 6.01
N THR A 236 23.71 -13.49 7.00
CA THR A 236 23.22 -14.04 8.26
C THR A 236 21.71 -13.83 8.35
N VAL A 237 20.97 -14.90 8.58
CA VAL A 237 19.56 -14.82 8.96
C VAL A 237 19.46 -14.92 10.47
N CYS A 238 18.59 -14.11 11.07
CA CYS A 238 18.22 -14.22 12.46
C CYS A 238 16.71 -14.40 12.57
N TRP A 239 16.28 -15.25 13.50
CA TRP A 239 14.88 -15.55 13.71
C TRP A 239 14.58 -15.77 15.20
N VAL A 240 13.35 -15.44 15.57
CA VAL A 240 12.84 -15.69 16.92
C VAL A 240 12.31 -17.11 16.98
N HIS A 241 12.94 -17.94 17.81
CA HIS A 241 12.48 -19.29 18.11
C HIS A 241 11.57 -19.23 19.34
N VAL A 242 10.29 -19.56 19.16
CA VAL A 242 9.30 -19.54 20.25
C VAL A 242 9.39 -20.83 21.05
N GLY A 243 9.59 -20.71 22.37
CA GLY A 243 9.56 -21.85 23.29
C GLY A 243 8.16 -22.08 23.89
N ASP A 244 8.02 -23.09 24.74
CA ASP A 244 6.73 -23.38 25.42
C ASP A 244 6.32 -22.26 26.41
N SER A 245 7.25 -21.37 26.76
CA SER A 245 7.03 -20.18 27.58
C SER A 245 7.88 -19.01 27.07
N ALA A 246 7.49 -17.77 27.40
CA ALA A 246 8.23 -16.56 27.02
C ALA A 246 9.72 -16.59 27.45
N ALA A 247 10.04 -17.22 28.58
CA ALA A 247 11.42 -17.37 29.05
C ALA A 247 12.28 -18.34 28.21
N GLN A 248 11.63 -19.18 27.39
CA GLN A 248 12.29 -20.09 26.46
C GLN A 248 12.34 -19.54 25.03
N THR A 249 11.69 -18.39 24.77
CA THR A 249 11.79 -17.70 23.50
C THR A 249 13.19 -17.12 23.36
N GLN A 250 13.88 -17.44 22.27
CA GLN A 250 15.28 -17.09 22.06
C GLN A 250 15.50 -16.55 20.64
N LEU A 251 16.44 -15.62 20.51
CA LEU A 251 16.94 -15.19 19.21
C LEU A 251 18.01 -16.16 18.72
N LYS A 252 17.81 -16.74 17.54
CA LYS A 252 18.80 -17.59 16.86
C LYS A 252 19.29 -16.90 15.60
N CYS A 253 20.58 -17.02 15.34
CA CYS A 253 21.18 -16.53 14.10
C CYS A 253 22.02 -17.64 13.46
N ALA A 254 21.99 -17.71 12.13
CA ALA A 254 22.81 -18.62 11.36
C ALA A 254 23.21 -17.98 10.04
N ARG A 255 24.39 -18.35 9.56
CA ARG A 255 24.92 -17.88 8.28
C ARG A 255 24.46 -18.81 7.16
N ILE A 256 24.15 -18.26 5.98
CA ILE A 256 23.68 -19.01 4.82
C ILE A 256 24.58 -18.71 3.59
N PRO A 257 25.84 -19.18 3.59
CA PRO A 257 26.77 -18.89 2.51
C PRO A 257 26.25 -19.39 1.16
N GLY A 258 26.01 -18.46 0.24
CA GLY A 258 25.57 -18.76 -1.12
C GLY A 258 24.34 -19.68 -1.21
N LEU A 259 23.41 -19.60 -0.24
CA LEU A 259 22.17 -20.38 -0.22
C LEU A 259 22.38 -21.91 -0.28
N LYS A 260 23.46 -22.41 0.34
CA LYS A 260 23.79 -23.85 0.38
C LYS A 260 23.43 -24.55 1.69
N GLY A 261 22.84 -23.83 2.64
CA GLY A 261 22.45 -24.34 3.95
C GLY A 261 22.86 -23.42 5.09
N PHE A 262 22.37 -23.75 6.29
CA PHE A 262 22.62 -23.00 7.52
C PHE A 262 23.90 -23.51 8.18
N VAL A 263 24.81 -22.59 8.50
CA VAL A 263 26.07 -22.87 9.20
C VAL A 263 26.24 -21.88 10.35
N ASP A 264 27.10 -22.24 11.30
CA ASP A 264 27.46 -21.38 12.43
C ASP A 264 26.24 -20.91 13.26
N GLU A 265 25.25 -21.80 13.45
CA GLU A 265 24.06 -21.50 14.25
C GLU A 265 24.45 -21.22 15.70
N HIS A 266 24.01 -20.07 16.21
CA HIS A 266 24.20 -19.67 17.59
C HIS A 266 22.98 -18.93 18.14
N THR A 267 22.82 -19.00 19.45
CA THR A 267 21.76 -18.28 20.17
C THR A 267 22.32 -16.99 20.76
N ILE A 268 21.57 -15.91 20.61
CA ILE A 268 21.84 -14.62 21.26
C ILE A 268 20.89 -14.47 22.44
N ASN A 269 21.46 -14.29 23.63
CA ASN A 269 20.69 -14.07 24.84
C ASN A 269 20.28 -12.60 24.91
N ILE A 270 18.98 -12.34 24.79
CA ILE A 270 18.43 -10.99 24.90
C ILE A 270 18.17 -10.66 26.37
N SER A 271 18.65 -9.50 26.82
CA SER A 271 18.51 -9.07 28.22
C SER A 271 17.06 -8.75 28.62
N LEU A 272 16.21 -8.39 27.66
CA LEU A 272 14.76 -8.23 27.84
C LEU A 272 14.00 -9.49 27.43
N SER A 273 12.84 -9.71 28.05
CA SER A 273 11.95 -10.83 27.74
C SER A 273 11.30 -10.67 26.36
N LEU A 274 11.26 -11.77 25.60
CA LEU A 274 10.59 -11.89 24.31
C LEU A 274 9.26 -12.63 24.53
N HIS A 275 8.16 -11.88 24.72
CA HIS A 275 6.86 -12.51 24.99
C HIS A 275 6.26 -13.05 23.70
N HIS A 276 5.92 -12.16 22.77
CA HIS A 276 5.46 -12.52 21.45
C HIS A 276 5.93 -11.49 20.44
N VAL A 277 7.04 -11.82 19.77
CA VAL A 277 7.62 -10.94 18.75
C VAL A 277 6.92 -11.22 17.43
N GLU A 278 6.10 -10.27 16.97
CA GLU A 278 5.40 -10.38 15.69
C GLU A 278 6.32 -10.15 14.49
N GLN A 279 7.18 -9.13 14.60
CA GLN A 279 8.17 -8.80 13.57
C GLN A 279 9.45 -8.30 14.21
N MET A 280 10.57 -8.51 13.53
CA MET A 280 11.87 -7.96 13.90
C MET A 280 12.53 -7.31 12.69
N ALA A 281 13.47 -6.41 12.95
CA ALA A 281 14.32 -5.81 11.94
C ALA A 281 15.76 -5.67 12.43
N ILE A 282 16.72 -5.84 11.52
CA ILE A 282 18.15 -5.71 11.79
C ILE A 282 18.63 -4.39 11.20
N ASP A 283 19.24 -3.55 12.04
CA ASP A 283 20.02 -2.41 11.56
C ASP A 283 21.30 -2.94 10.92
N TRP A 284 21.39 -2.90 9.60
CA TRP A 284 22.54 -3.43 8.86
C TRP A 284 23.81 -2.58 8.98
N LEU A 285 23.71 -1.32 9.47
CA LEU A 285 24.88 -0.47 9.70
C LEU A 285 25.53 -0.79 11.06
N THR A 286 24.74 -0.98 12.10
CA THR A 286 25.24 -1.19 13.47
C THR A 286 25.21 -2.65 13.93
N GLY A 287 24.34 -3.47 13.33
CA GLY A 287 24.04 -4.84 13.75
C GLY A 287 23.07 -4.93 14.93
N ASN A 288 22.43 -3.83 15.32
CA ASN A 288 21.43 -3.82 16.40
C ASN A 288 20.12 -4.47 15.94
N PHE A 289 19.39 -5.04 16.89
CA PHE A 289 18.12 -5.72 16.66
C PHE A 289 16.96 -4.87 17.18
N TYR A 290 15.94 -4.68 16.36
CA TYR A 290 14.70 -4.02 16.73
C TYR A 290 13.58 -5.05 16.75
N PHE A 291 12.77 -5.01 17.80
CA PHE A 291 11.70 -5.97 18.04
C PHE A 291 10.38 -5.26 18.28
N VAL A 292 9.32 -5.86 17.76
CA VAL A 292 7.93 -5.50 18.05
C VAL A 292 7.33 -6.59 18.93
N ASP A 293 7.01 -6.26 20.18
CA ASP A 293 6.32 -7.16 21.11
C ASP A 293 4.88 -6.70 21.29
N ASP A 294 3.92 -7.53 20.87
CA ASP A 294 2.50 -7.17 20.88
C ASP A 294 1.79 -7.55 22.19
N ILE A 295 2.44 -8.29 23.09
CA ILE A 295 1.91 -8.61 24.41
C ILE A 295 2.26 -7.50 25.40
N ASP A 296 3.49 -6.99 25.31
CA ASP A 296 3.96 -5.86 26.13
C ASP A 296 3.67 -4.49 25.48
N ASP A 297 3.04 -4.47 24.30
CA ASP A 297 2.72 -3.26 23.53
C ASP A 297 3.92 -2.31 23.36
N ARG A 298 5.08 -2.85 22.98
CA ARG A 298 6.32 -2.08 22.90
C ARG A 298 7.17 -2.37 21.67
N ILE A 299 7.95 -1.36 21.30
CA ILE A 299 9.06 -1.49 20.37
C ILE A 299 10.34 -1.24 21.16
N PHE A 300 11.31 -2.15 21.06
CA PHE A 300 12.58 -2.03 21.77
C PHE A 300 13.75 -2.44 20.90
N VAL A 301 14.91 -1.90 21.23
CA VAL A 301 16.17 -2.13 20.53
C VAL A 301 17.16 -2.83 21.45
N CYS A 302 17.90 -3.77 20.90
CA CYS A 302 19.02 -4.44 21.55
C CYS A 302 20.28 -4.27 20.72
N ASN A 303 21.42 -4.18 21.39
CA ASN A 303 22.69 -4.18 20.69
C ASN A 303 22.95 -5.53 19.98
N ARG A 304 23.96 -5.56 19.11
CA ARG A 304 24.37 -6.77 18.37
C ARG A 304 24.61 -8.02 19.23
N ASN A 305 24.96 -7.86 20.50
CA ASN A 305 25.26 -8.97 21.41
C ASN A 305 24.05 -9.37 22.30
N GLY A 306 22.97 -8.58 22.32
CA GLY A 306 21.76 -8.81 23.11
C GLY A 306 21.85 -8.38 24.58
N ASP A 307 23.01 -8.00 25.09
CA ASP A 307 23.24 -7.69 26.51
C ASP A 307 22.74 -6.31 26.94
N THR A 308 22.68 -5.36 26.00
CA THR A 308 22.11 -4.02 26.26
C THR A 308 20.86 -3.84 25.43
N CYS A 309 19.71 -3.73 26.11
CA CYS A 309 18.42 -3.48 25.46
C CYS A 309 17.71 -2.30 26.10
N VAL A 310 17.01 -1.51 25.29
CA VAL A 310 16.28 -0.31 25.69
C VAL A 310 14.93 -0.29 25.00
N THR A 311 13.87 -0.05 25.77
CA THR A 311 12.53 0.22 25.23
C THR A 311 12.54 1.56 24.50
N LEU A 312 12.24 1.52 23.21
CA LEU A 312 12.21 2.70 22.35
C LEU A 312 10.86 3.42 22.45
N LEU A 313 9.78 2.64 22.39
CA LEU A 313 8.40 3.11 22.43
C LEU A 313 7.55 2.13 23.24
N ASP A 314 6.79 2.64 24.19
CA ASP A 314 5.81 1.91 25.02
C ASP A 314 4.54 2.74 25.32
N LEU A 315 4.47 3.97 24.79
CA LEU A 315 3.33 4.85 24.94
C LEU A 315 2.49 4.88 23.66
N GLU A 316 1.17 4.91 23.79
CA GLU A 316 0.23 4.98 22.66
C GLU A 316 0.46 3.93 21.56
N LEU A 317 1.01 2.77 21.95
CA LEU A 317 1.08 1.55 21.16
C LEU A 317 0.07 0.57 21.74
N TYR A 318 -0.75 -0.03 20.86
CA TYR A 318 -1.77 -0.96 21.29
C TYR A 318 -1.88 -2.05 20.23
N ASN A 319 -1.12 -3.13 20.31
CA ASN A 319 -1.00 -4.18 19.29
C ASN A 319 -0.20 -3.77 18.03
N PRO A 320 1.08 -3.41 18.20
CA PRO A 320 1.99 -3.20 17.07
C PRO A 320 2.27 -4.51 16.32
N LYS A 321 2.40 -4.47 14.99
CA LYS A 321 2.55 -5.68 14.15
C LYS A 321 3.82 -5.72 13.32
N GLY A 322 4.06 -4.68 12.53
CA GLY A 322 5.16 -4.61 11.58
C GLY A 322 6.19 -3.55 11.96
N ILE A 323 7.45 -3.79 11.58
CA ILE A 323 8.54 -2.82 11.69
C ILE A 323 9.45 -2.90 10.46
N ALA A 324 9.92 -1.74 9.99
CA ALA A 324 10.96 -1.63 8.97
C ALA A 324 11.87 -0.43 9.29
N LEU A 325 13.13 -0.51 8.88
CA LEU A 325 14.17 0.44 9.25
C LEU A 325 14.80 1.09 8.01
N ASP A 326 15.13 2.37 8.14
CA ASP A 326 16.10 3.05 7.28
C ASP A 326 17.22 3.64 8.17
N PRO A 327 18.27 2.86 8.46
CA PRO A 327 19.44 3.30 9.21
C PRO A 327 20.24 4.41 8.53
N ALA A 328 20.18 4.55 7.20
CA ALA A 328 20.89 5.61 6.51
C ALA A 328 20.25 6.99 6.78
N MET A 329 18.91 7.02 6.95
CA MET A 329 18.18 8.21 7.36
C MET A 329 17.90 8.29 8.87
N GLY A 330 18.22 7.24 9.63
CA GLY A 330 17.98 7.18 11.07
C GLY A 330 16.49 7.08 11.42
N LYS A 331 15.68 6.38 10.61
CA LYS A 331 14.23 6.28 10.76
C LYS A 331 13.74 4.85 11.02
N VAL A 332 12.69 4.75 11.83
CA VAL A 332 11.93 3.53 12.11
C VAL A 332 10.50 3.73 11.66
N PHE A 333 9.95 2.76 10.94
CA PHE A 333 8.57 2.74 10.49
C PHE A 333 7.87 1.52 11.07
N PHE A 334 6.63 1.69 11.52
CA PHE A 334 5.90 0.60 12.15
C PHE A 334 4.40 0.72 11.97
N THR A 335 3.71 -0.41 12.11
CA THR A 335 2.24 -0.50 12.04
C THR A 335 1.67 -0.83 13.41
N ASP A 336 0.56 -0.17 13.74
CA ASP A 336 -0.18 -0.39 14.98
C ASP A 336 -1.65 -0.57 14.63
N TYR A 337 -2.23 -1.71 15.02
CA TYR A 337 -3.64 -2.02 14.77
C TYR A 337 -4.58 -1.31 15.76
N GLY A 338 -4.18 -1.17 17.02
CA GLY A 338 -5.01 -0.98 18.22
C GLY A 338 -6.43 -0.45 18.11
N GLN A 339 -6.75 0.50 18.98
CA GLN A 339 -8.06 1.17 18.92
C GLN A 339 -8.12 2.21 17.80
N ILE A 340 -6.95 2.76 17.47
CA ILE A 340 -6.77 3.73 16.38
C ILE A 340 -5.66 3.15 15.50
N PRO A 341 -6.03 2.37 14.45
CA PRO A 341 -5.07 1.78 13.54
C PRO A 341 -4.31 2.86 12.81
N LYS A 342 -3.00 2.67 12.68
CA LYS A 342 -2.09 3.69 12.13
C LYS A 342 -0.79 3.10 11.59
N VAL A 343 -0.23 3.80 10.61
CA VAL A 343 1.17 3.65 10.19
C VAL A 343 1.94 4.85 10.69
N GLU A 344 3.06 4.60 11.36
CA GLU A 344 3.84 5.63 12.02
C GLU A 344 5.33 5.56 11.67
N ARG A 345 5.99 6.70 11.87
CA ARG A 345 7.42 6.87 11.74
C ARG A 345 7.98 7.56 12.97
N CYS A 346 9.16 7.17 13.41
CA CYS A 346 9.95 7.91 14.39
C CYS A 346 11.44 7.87 14.02
N ASP A 347 12.26 8.62 14.74
CA ASP A 347 13.71 8.49 14.70
C ASP A 347 14.16 7.18 15.37
N MET A 348 15.34 6.67 15.03
CA MET A 348 15.89 5.44 15.65
C MET A 348 16.22 5.56 17.14
N ASP A 349 16.13 6.75 17.71
CA ASP A 349 16.19 7.00 19.16
C ASP A 349 14.80 7.16 19.81
N GLY A 350 13.72 6.99 19.04
CA GLY A 350 12.32 7.05 19.49
C GLY A 350 11.73 8.46 19.46
N GLN A 351 12.49 9.47 19.06
CA GLN A 351 12.01 10.85 18.97
C GLN A 351 11.26 11.13 17.66
N ASN A 352 10.67 12.33 17.55
CA ASN A 352 9.98 12.83 16.35
C ASN A 352 8.93 11.86 15.77
N ARG A 353 8.18 11.19 16.64
CA ARG A 353 7.09 10.28 16.26
C ARG A 353 6.01 11.05 15.50
N THR A 354 5.68 10.56 14.31
CA THR A 354 4.75 11.15 13.36
C THR A 354 3.81 10.08 12.81
N LYS A 355 2.51 10.39 12.75
CA LYS A 355 1.50 9.53 12.10
C LYS A 355 1.52 9.80 10.61
N LEU A 356 1.83 8.78 9.82
CA LEU A 356 1.85 8.86 8.36
C LEU A 356 0.45 8.60 7.79
N VAL A 357 -0.23 7.58 8.33
CA VAL A 357 -1.57 7.18 7.90
C VAL A 357 -2.40 6.83 9.14
N ASP A 358 -3.57 7.44 9.27
CA ASP A 358 -4.50 7.24 10.40
C ASP A 358 -5.98 7.15 9.96
N SER A 359 -6.20 7.01 8.66
CA SER A 359 -7.52 6.94 8.03
C SER A 359 -7.52 5.87 6.95
N LYS A 360 -8.69 5.30 6.62
CA LYS A 360 -8.80 4.22 5.62
C LYS A 360 -7.86 3.04 5.93
N ILE A 361 -7.80 2.66 7.20
CA ILE A 361 -6.87 1.66 7.71
C ILE A 361 -7.59 0.92 8.83
N VAL A 362 -7.50 -0.40 8.84
CA VAL A 362 -8.24 -1.26 9.77
C VAL A 362 -7.33 -2.28 10.40
N PHE A 363 -6.61 -3.09 9.61
CA PHE A 363 -5.72 -4.13 10.16
C PHE A 363 -4.34 -4.09 9.47
N PRO A 364 -3.55 -3.04 9.74
CA PRO A 364 -2.23 -2.90 9.14
C PRO A 364 -1.27 -3.92 9.75
N HIS A 365 -0.68 -4.75 8.90
CA HIS A 365 0.13 -5.89 9.34
C HIS A 365 1.58 -5.72 8.89
N GLY A 366 1.92 -6.24 7.71
CA GLY A 366 3.26 -6.14 7.13
C GLY A 366 3.59 -4.74 6.67
N ILE A 367 4.85 -4.33 6.85
CA ILE A 367 5.40 -3.07 6.36
C ILE A 367 6.77 -3.33 5.73
N THR A 368 7.05 -2.67 4.61
CA THR A 368 8.36 -2.72 3.93
C THR A 368 8.66 -1.36 3.28
N LEU A 369 9.93 -1.13 2.97
CA LEU A 369 10.41 0.17 2.49
C LEU A 369 11.08 0.01 1.12
N ASP A 370 10.84 0.99 0.25
CA ASP A 370 11.76 1.30 -0.85
C ASP A 370 12.68 2.43 -0.38
N LEU A 371 13.94 2.07 -0.08
CA LEU A 371 14.96 3.00 0.42
C LEU A 371 15.44 3.99 -0.66
N VAL A 372 15.32 3.62 -1.94
CA VAL A 372 15.75 4.46 -3.07
C VAL A 372 14.70 5.54 -3.34
N SER A 373 13.44 5.13 -3.48
CA SER A 373 12.33 6.04 -3.78
C SER A 373 11.73 6.68 -2.54
N ARG A 374 12.15 6.26 -1.33
CA ARG A 374 11.65 6.71 -0.02
C ARG A 374 10.15 6.52 0.12
N LEU A 375 9.72 5.29 -0.12
CA LEU A 375 8.33 4.88 -0.05
C LEU A 375 8.13 3.84 1.05
N VAL A 376 6.96 3.90 1.68
CA VAL A 376 6.49 2.97 2.71
C VAL A 376 5.34 2.18 2.12
N TYR A 377 5.49 0.86 2.09
CA TYR A 377 4.45 -0.08 1.67
C TYR A 377 3.91 -0.81 2.89
N TRP A 378 2.60 -0.95 2.98
CA TRP A 378 1.98 -1.78 3.99
C TRP A 378 0.81 -2.58 3.42
N ALA A 379 0.47 -3.66 4.11
CA ALA A 379 -0.69 -4.46 3.80
C ALA A 379 -1.73 -4.35 4.92
N ASP A 380 -2.97 -4.11 4.52
CA ASP A 380 -4.13 -4.17 5.39
C ASP A 380 -4.85 -5.50 5.19
N ALA A 381 -4.83 -6.35 6.21
CA ALA A 381 -5.37 -7.70 6.16
C ALA A 381 -6.90 -7.77 6.32
N TYR A 382 -7.56 -6.65 6.65
CA TYR A 382 -9.01 -6.57 6.70
C TYR A 382 -9.60 -5.98 5.42
N LEU A 383 -8.95 -4.93 4.88
CA LEU A 383 -9.38 -4.28 3.64
C LEU A 383 -8.92 -5.03 2.39
N ASP A 384 -8.04 -6.03 2.53
CA ASP A 384 -7.42 -6.75 1.40
C ASP A 384 -6.68 -5.80 0.44
N TYR A 385 -6.00 -4.78 1.00
CA TYR A 385 -5.28 -3.74 0.25
C TYR A 385 -3.77 -3.81 0.51
N ILE A 386 -3.00 -3.51 -0.53
CA ILE A 386 -1.60 -3.08 -0.40
C ILE A 386 -1.52 -1.64 -0.85
N GLU A 387 -1.04 -0.78 0.04
CA GLU A 387 -0.94 0.65 -0.20
C GLU A 387 0.50 1.14 -0.04
N VAL A 388 0.75 2.31 -0.62
CA VAL A 388 2.04 2.99 -0.56
C VAL A 388 1.86 4.46 -0.21
N VAL A 389 2.84 5.01 0.49
CA VAL A 389 2.93 6.44 0.80
C VAL A 389 4.40 6.87 0.83
N ASP A 390 4.70 8.15 0.62
CA ASP A 390 6.05 8.67 0.85
C ASP A 390 6.41 8.75 2.35
N TYR A 391 7.68 8.98 2.65
CA TYR A 391 8.16 9.07 4.04
C TYR A 391 7.52 10.20 4.86
N GLU A 392 6.85 11.16 4.22
CA GLU A 392 6.14 12.27 4.86
C GLU A 392 4.62 12.06 4.92
N GLY A 393 4.11 10.89 4.52
CA GLY A 393 2.69 10.56 4.54
C GLY A 393 1.88 11.13 3.37
N LYS A 394 2.54 11.58 2.29
CA LYS A 394 1.88 12.13 1.09
C LYS A 394 1.94 11.15 -0.09
N GLY A 395 1.13 11.45 -1.11
CA GLY A 395 1.10 10.65 -2.33
C GLY A 395 0.59 9.22 -2.10
N ARG A 396 -0.38 9.05 -1.19
CA ARG A 396 -0.99 7.74 -0.89
C ARG A 396 -1.65 7.14 -2.14
N GLN A 397 -1.34 5.88 -2.44
CA GLN A 397 -1.90 5.14 -3.57
C GLN A 397 -2.21 3.69 -3.19
N THR A 398 -3.29 3.13 -3.73
CA THR A 398 -3.65 1.71 -3.63
C THR A 398 -3.02 0.93 -4.79
N ILE A 399 -2.23 -0.10 -4.49
CA ILE A 399 -1.46 -0.87 -5.49
C ILE A 399 -2.18 -2.15 -5.89
N ILE A 400 -2.74 -2.86 -4.91
CA ILE A 400 -3.48 -4.11 -5.12
C ILE A 400 -4.73 -4.07 -4.24
N GLN A 401 -5.86 -4.53 -4.81
CA GLN A 401 -7.16 -4.65 -4.14
C GLN A 401 -7.80 -6.00 -4.47
N GLY A 402 -8.47 -6.61 -3.48
CA GLY A 402 -9.41 -7.71 -3.66
C GLY A 402 -8.83 -9.11 -3.40
N ILE A 403 -9.44 -10.14 -4.00
CA ILE A 403 -9.26 -11.57 -3.64
C ILE A 403 -7.79 -12.04 -3.67
N LEU A 404 -6.91 -11.38 -4.44
CA LEU A 404 -5.47 -11.67 -4.49
C LEU A 404 -4.72 -11.33 -3.20
N VAL A 405 -5.31 -10.53 -2.30
CA VAL A 405 -4.77 -10.14 -0.99
C VAL A 405 -5.51 -10.85 0.15
N ARG A 406 -6.54 -11.65 -0.15
CA ARG A 406 -7.41 -12.27 0.86
C ARG A 406 -6.62 -13.19 1.77
N GLU A 407 -6.56 -12.83 3.05
CA GLU A 407 -5.56 -13.32 4.00
C GLU A 407 -4.16 -13.15 3.42
N PRO A 408 -3.54 -11.94 3.52
CA PRO A 408 -2.12 -11.83 3.28
C PRO A 408 -1.50 -12.59 4.44
N LEU A 409 -1.33 -13.90 4.25
CA LEU A 409 -0.60 -14.79 5.13
C LEU A 409 0.78 -14.19 5.21
N LEU A 410 0.94 -13.36 6.23
CA LEU A 410 2.17 -13.03 6.89
C LEU A 410 3.24 -12.55 5.90
N PHE A 411 3.45 -11.23 5.84
CA PHE A 411 4.77 -10.65 5.55
C PHE A 411 5.79 -11.06 6.64
N ARG A 412 5.87 -12.35 6.99
CA ARG A 412 6.98 -13.00 7.69
C ARG A 412 8.05 -13.47 6.70
N GLY A 413 7.90 -13.12 5.42
CA GLY A 413 8.91 -13.34 4.40
C GLY A 413 9.81 -12.11 4.26
N THR A 414 11.12 -12.30 4.37
CA THR A 414 12.12 -11.28 4.05
C THR A 414 12.57 -11.49 2.61
N VAL A 415 12.41 -10.49 1.75
CA VAL A 415 12.95 -10.51 0.39
C VAL A 415 14.46 -10.27 0.47
N LEU A 416 15.26 -11.24 0.03
CA LEU A 416 16.69 -11.02 -0.24
C LEU A 416 16.80 -10.33 -1.60
N GLN A 417 16.89 -9.01 -1.57
CA GLN A 417 17.33 -8.26 -2.73
C GLN A 417 18.70 -7.68 -2.43
N ALA A 418 19.70 -8.06 -3.23
CA ALA A 418 20.96 -7.34 -3.29
C ALA A 418 20.63 -5.92 -3.77
N SER A 419 20.86 -4.94 -2.90
CA SER A 419 20.90 -3.52 -3.26
C SER A 419 22.29 -3.19 -3.75
#